data_AF-A0A348XJK5-F1
#
_entry.id   AF-A0A348XJK5-F1
#
_cell.length_a   1.000
_cell.length_b   1.000
_cell.length_c   1.000
_cell.angle_alpha   90.00
_cell.angle_beta   90.00
_cell.angle_gamma   90.00
#
_symmetry.space_group_name_H-M   'P 1'
#
loop_
_entity.id
_entity.type
_entity.pdbx_description
1 polymer ?
#
loop_
_entity_poly.entity_id
_entity_poly.type
_entity_poly.pdbx_seq_one_letter_code
_entity_poly.pdbx_strand_id
1 'polypeptide(L)' 'IERIAELEWRKHISELAWTAIEKRFKPHVLRAFMLLVEGHPVGEIVKELGIAESSVYVYKSRVQKELRAEVIRLNRKLDI' A
#
# COMPACT_ATOMS: atom_id res chain seq x y z
N ILE A 1 10.36 -17.93 -19.18
CA ILE A 1 11.21 -16.75 -18.90
C ILE A 1 10.34 -15.50 -18.78
N GLU A 2 9.47 -15.21 -19.75
CA GLU A 2 8.57 -14.03 -19.74
C GLU A 2 7.72 -13.88 -18.46
N ARG A 3 7.05 -14.94 -17.99
CA ARG A 3 6.22 -14.86 -16.76
C ARG A 3 7.00 -14.50 -15.50
N ILE A 4 8.25 -14.93 -15.40
CA ILE A 4 9.10 -14.63 -14.23
C ILE A 4 9.54 -13.16 -14.29
N ALA A 5 9.92 -12.70 -15.48
CA ALA A 5 10.27 -11.29 -15.71
C ALA A 5 9.10 -10.34 -15.43
N GLU A 6 7.88 -10.70 -15.84
CA GLU A 6 6.68 -9.91 -15.56
C GLU A 6 6.37 -9.83 -14.05
N LEU A 7 6.50 -10.93 -13.32
CA LEU A 7 6.29 -10.95 -11.87
C LEU A 7 7.30 -10.07 -11.14
N GLU A 8 8.60 -10.19 -11.47
CA GLU A 8 9.65 -9.35 -10.90
C GLU A 8 9.44 -7.88 -11.24
N TRP A 9 9.02 -7.57 -12.48
CA TRP A 9 8.68 -6.21 -12.88
C TRP A 9 7.52 -5.64 -12.04
N ARG A 10 6.42 -6.39 -11.89
CA ARG A 10 5.27 -5.95 -11.08
C ARG A 10 5.64 -5.74 -9.62
N LYS A 11 6.50 -6.60 -9.07
CA LYS A 11 7.02 -6.45 -7.70
C LYS A 11 7.85 -5.18 -7.58
N HIS A 12 8.79 -4.96 -8.50
CA HIS A 12 9.64 -3.77 -8.53
C HIS A 12 8.81 -2.47 -8.61
N ILE A 13 7.81 -2.40 -9.49
CA ILE A 13 6.91 -1.24 -9.59
C ILE A 13 6.14 -1.01 -8.28
N SER A 14 5.69 -2.08 -7.62
CA SER A 14 4.97 -1.97 -6.36
C SER A 14 5.86 -1.44 -5.23
N GLU A 15 7.12 -1.89 -5.16
CA GLU A 15 8.11 -1.42 -4.19
C GLU A 15 8.48 0.05 -4.41
N LEU A 16 8.68 0.46 -5.67
CA LEU A 16 8.91 1.85 -6.03
C LEU A 16 7.73 2.74 -5.66
N ALA A 17 6.51 2.29 -5.98
CA ALA A 17 5.29 3.03 -5.65
C ALA A 17 5.12 3.19 -4.14
N TRP A 18 5.36 2.13 -3.37
CA TRP A 18 5.30 2.16 -1.91
C TRP A 18 6.28 3.18 -1.32
N THR A 19 7.56 3.09 -1.72
CA THR A 19 8.63 4.00 -1.25
C THR A 19 8.33 5.47 -1.57
N ALA A 20 7.66 5.73 -2.69
CA ALA A 20 7.29 7.09 -3.10
C ALA A 20 6.12 7.66 -2.27
N ILE A 21 5.18 6.83 -1.83
CA ILE A 21 3.98 7.31 -1.11
C ILE A 21 4.14 7.26 0.41
N GLU A 22 4.96 6.37 0.96
CA GLU A 22 5.01 6.12 2.42
C GLU A 22 5.34 7.41 3.20
N LYS A 23 6.24 8.24 2.67
CA LYS A 23 6.65 9.52 3.27
C LYS A 23 5.51 10.54 3.39
N ARG A 24 4.39 10.34 2.71
CA ARG A 24 3.21 11.22 2.72
C ARG A 24 2.22 10.88 3.84
N PHE A 25 2.40 9.74 4.50
CA PHE A 25 1.48 9.24 5.52
C PHE A 25 2.13 9.21 6.90
N LYS A 26 1.29 9.36 7.93
CA LYS A 26 1.73 9.14 9.30
C LYS A 26 2.04 7.64 9.51
N PRO A 27 3.02 7.27 10.35
CA PRO A 27 3.40 5.87 10.55
C PRO A 27 2.25 4.95 10.93
N HIS A 28 1.33 5.40 11.79
CA HIS A 28 0.19 4.59 12.22
C HIS A 28 -0.84 4.34 11.10
N VAL A 29 -0.93 5.23 10.11
CA VAL A 29 -1.77 5.06 8.92
C VAL A 29 -1.21 3.94 8.03
N LEU A 30 0.11 3.96 7.80
CA LEU A 30 0.80 2.92 7.04
C LEU A 30 0.73 1.57 7.75
N ARG A 31 0.94 1.55 9.07
CA ARG A 31 0.85 0.34 9.90
C ARG A 31 -0.55 -0.29 9.82
N ALA A 32 -1.61 0.49 9.96
CA ALA A 32 -2.98 0.00 9.82
C ALA A 32 -3.23 -0.62 8.43
N PHE A 33 -2.69 -0.01 7.38
CA PHE A 33 -2.79 -0.55 6.02
C PHE A 33 -2.01 -1.86 5.86
N MET A 34 -0.78 -1.94 6.37
CA MET A 34 0.06 -3.14 6.27
C MET A 34 -0.56 -4.32 7.00
N LEU A 35 -1.02 -4.13 8.25
CA LEU A 35 -1.68 -5.19 9.02
C LEU A 35 -2.92 -5.75 8.29
N LEU A 36 -3.70 -4.87 7.63
CA LEU A 36 -4.83 -5.30 6.80
C LEU A 36 -4.39 -6.13 5.59
N VAL A 37 -3.30 -5.76 4.93
CA VAL A 37 -2.75 -6.49 3.77
C VAL A 37 -2.18 -7.84 4.19
N GLU A 38 -1.59 -7.92 5.39
CA GLU A 38 -1.10 -9.14 6.03
C GLU A 38 -2.23 -10.06 6.52
N GLY A 39 -3.49 -9.59 6.50
CA GLY A 39 -4.67 -10.38 6.82
C GLY A 39 -5.11 -10.32 8.28
N HIS A 40 -4.56 -9.39 9.08
CA HIS A 40 -4.98 -9.22 10.47
C HIS A 40 -6.46 -8.78 10.57
N PRO A 41 -7.25 -9.37 11.49
CA PRO A 41 -8.61 -8.93 11.77
C PRO A 41 -8.66 -7.47 12.22
N VAL A 42 -9.66 -6.72 11.75
CA VAL A 42 -9.82 -5.30 12.05
C VAL A 42 -9.89 -5.03 13.56
N GLY A 43 -10.52 -5.93 14.33
CA GLY A 43 -10.58 -5.82 15.79
C GLY A 43 -9.21 -5.93 16.48
N GLU A 44 -8.27 -6.70 15.93
CA GLU A 44 -6.89 -6.76 16.44
C GLU A 44 -6.14 -5.47 16.12
N ILE A 45 -6.31 -4.94 14.90
CA ILE A 45 -5.68 -3.70 14.46
C ILE A 45 -6.15 -2.51 15.31
N VAL A 46 -7.45 -2.44 15.61
CA VAL A 46 -8.03 -1.42 16.50
C VAL A 46 -7.39 -1.47 17.89
N LYS A 47 -7.23 -2.68 18.46
CA LYS A 47 -6.60 -2.87 19.77
C LYS A 47 -5.11 -2.51 19.74
N GLU A 48 -4.38 -2.92 18.71
CA GLU A 48 -2.94 -2.67 18.58
C GLU A 48 -2.63 -1.18 18.42
N LEU A 49 -3.42 -0.48 17.59
CA LEU A 49 -3.12 0.90 17.21
C LEU A 49 -3.90 1.96 17.99
N GLY A 50 -4.89 1.57 18.79
CA GLY A 50 -5.73 2.49 19.56
C GLY A 50 -6.55 3.46 18.70
N ILE A 51 -6.95 3.02 17.50
CA ILE A 51 -7.72 3.83 16.53
C ILE A 51 -9.14 3.29 16.38
N ALA A 52 -10.07 4.15 15.95
CA ALA A 52 -11.42 3.69 15.63
C ALA A 52 -11.43 2.73 14.42
N GLU A 53 -12.34 1.76 14.44
CA GLU A 53 -12.55 0.83 13.32
C GLU A 53 -12.81 1.57 11.99
N SER A 54 -13.59 2.65 12.01
CA SER A 54 -13.80 3.52 10.86
C SER A 54 -12.50 4.12 10.30
N SER A 55 -11.53 4.42 11.18
CA SER A 55 -10.22 4.93 10.77
C SER A 55 -9.41 3.87 10.03
N VAL A 56 -9.50 2.59 10.42
CA VAL A 56 -8.83 1.48 9.72
C VAL A 56 -9.24 1.45 8.23
N TYR A 57 -10.54 1.52 7.96
CA TYR A 57 -11.06 1.52 6.58
C TYR A 57 -10.71 2.80 5.81
N VAL A 58 -10.78 3.97 6.46
CA VAL A 58 -10.37 5.24 5.83
C VAL A 58 -8.88 5.21 5.48
N TYR A 59 -8.03 4.72 6.38
CA TYR A 59 -6.59 4.61 6.16
C TYR A 59 -6.29 3.66 5.01
N LYS A 60 -6.95 2.50 4.96
CA LYS A 60 -6.89 1.58 3.83
C LYS A 60 -7.21 2.27 2.50
N SER A 61 -8.36 2.93 2.43
CA SER A 61 -8.81 3.60 1.20
C SER A 61 -7.83 4.66 0.72
N ARG A 62 -7.31 5.49 1.64
CA ARG A 62 -6.36 6.56 1.33
C ARG A 62 -5.03 6.02 0.81
N VAL A 63 -4.44 5.05 1.49
CA VAL A 63 -3.16 4.45 1.07
C VAL A 63 -3.32 3.72 -0.26
N GLN A 64 -4.40 2.94 -0.44
CA GLN A 64 -4.66 2.25 -1.70
C GLN A 64 -4.87 3.20 -2.88
N LYS A 65 -5.53 4.35 -2.65
CA LYS A 65 -5.74 5.35 -3.70
C LYS A 65 -4.41 5.94 -4.18
N GLU A 66 -3.57 6.37 -3.26
CA GLU A 66 -2.25 6.93 -3.60
C GLU A 66 -1.33 5.88 -4.23
N LEU A 67 -1.35 4.64 -3.73
CA LEU A 67 -0.53 3.55 -4.29
C LEU A 67 -0.92 3.24 -5.73
N ARG A 68 -2.23 3.13 -6.02
CA ARG A 68 -2.71 2.94 -7.40
C ARG A 68 -2.34 4.09 -8.31
N ALA A 69 -2.50 5.32 -7.86
CA ALA A 69 -2.12 6.50 -8.63
C ALA A 69 -0.63 6.49 -8.97
N GLU A 70 0.22 6.12 -8.02
CA GLU A 70 1.66 6.07 -8.19
C GLU A 70 2.10 4.93 -9.12
N VAL A 71 1.49 3.74 -9.01
CA VAL A 71 1.72 2.63 -9.96
C VAL A 71 1.37 3.06 -11.39
N ILE A 72 0.22 3.70 -11.60
CA ILE A 72 -0.19 4.21 -12.93
C ILE A 72 0.82 5.23 -13.45
N ARG A 73 1.30 6.15 -12.59
CA ARG A 73 2.29 7.16 -12.93
C ARG A 73 3.62 6.52 -13.32
N LEU A 74 4.08 5.50 -12.60
CA LEU A 74 5.32 4.78 -12.86
C LEU A 74 5.25 3.98 -14.15
N ASN A 75 4.17 3.23 -14.39
CA ASN A 75 3.98 2.51 -15.65
C ASN A 75 4.06 3.47 -16.85
N ARG A 76 3.30 4.58 -16.82
CA ARG A 76 3.36 5.59 -17.88
C ARG A 76 4.74 6.24 -18.08
N LYS A 77 5.56 6.30 -17.03
CA LYS A 77 6.91 6.89 -17.10
C LYS A 77 7.95 5.88 -17.63
N LEU A 78 7.73 4.60 -17.38
CA LEU A 78 8.68 3.52 -17.68
C LEU A 78 8.32 2.74 -18.95
N ASP A 79 7.10 2.92 -19.45
CA ASP A 79 6.75 2.60 -20.83
C ASP A 79 7.61 3.50 -21.74
N ILE A 80 8.62 2.90 -22.40
CA ILE A 80 9.48 3.50 -23.42
C ILE A 80 8.71 3.61 -24.74
#